data_AF-A0A238K901-F1
#
_entry.id   AF-A0A238K901-F1
#
_cell.length_a   1.000
_cell.length_b   1.000
_cell.length_c   1.000
_cell.angle_alpha   90.00
_cell.angle_beta   90.00
_cell.angle_gamma   90.00
#
_symmetry.space_group_name_H-M   'P 1'
#
loop_
_entity.id
_entity.type
_entity.pdbx_description
1 polymer ?
#
loop_
_entity_poly.entity_id
_entity_poly.type
_entity_poly.pdbx_seq_one_letter_code
_entity_poly.pdbx_strand_id
1 'polypeptide(L)'
;MLYTTKMPVHPAIRFTTQQARSVAGVSPEAWRHWRKNLSYFEAKKGKAAKFSMGEVVALCAVKDIVGHFGIRVTMLSASIDQIFQASAPMSLLLLQDCSFVLTPASGRVLKVDQITDLPCSAIVIRCEHFVDQILKATFQNSDEVHQKNLPFPPTAIMRGSS
;
A
#
# COMPACT_ATOMS: atom_id res chain seq x y z
N MET A 1 -24.96 17.71 -26.80
CA MET A 1 -23.93 16.67 -27.05
C MET A 1 -22.66 17.14 -26.34
N LEU A 2 -22.43 16.69 -25.09
CA LEU A 2 -21.28 17.15 -24.29
C LEU A 2 -20.14 16.14 -24.42
N TYR A 3 -19.01 16.59 -24.96
CA TYR A 3 -17.78 15.79 -25.05
C TYR A 3 -17.21 15.62 -23.63
N THR A 4 -17.27 14.42 -23.08
CA THR A 4 -16.51 14.05 -21.87
C THR A 4 -15.07 13.83 -22.32
N THR A 5 -14.23 14.83 -22.16
CA THR A 5 -12.79 14.68 -22.29
C THR A 5 -12.33 13.73 -21.19
N LYS A 6 -12.13 12.44 -21.52
CA LYS A 6 -11.45 11.49 -20.64
C LYS A 6 -10.04 12.04 -20.42
N MET A 7 -9.82 12.69 -19.28
CA MET A 7 -8.48 13.01 -18.83
C MET A 7 -7.68 11.70 -18.76
N PRO A 8 -6.46 11.66 -19.30
CA PRO A 8 -5.60 10.50 -19.13
C PRO A 8 -5.24 10.40 -17.64
N VAL A 9 -5.94 9.52 -16.93
CA VAL A 9 -5.51 9.06 -15.61
C VAL A 9 -4.15 8.40 -15.84
N HIS A 10 -3.06 9.07 -15.45
CA HIS A 10 -1.74 8.47 -15.47
C HIS A 10 -1.84 7.08 -14.84
N PRO A 11 -1.31 6.02 -15.47
CA PRO A 11 -1.49 4.67 -14.97
C PRO A 11 -0.95 4.63 -13.54
N ALA A 12 -1.87 4.55 -12.58
CA ALA A 12 -1.54 4.48 -11.17
C ALA A 12 -0.56 3.31 -11.00
N ILE A 13 0.59 3.57 -10.37
CA ILE A 13 1.64 2.57 -10.16
C ILE A 13 0.99 1.33 -9.53
N ARG A 14 1.17 0.18 -10.19
CA ARG A 14 0.66 -1.10 -9.73
C ARG A 14 1.81 -2.01 -9.34
N PHE A 15 1.69 -2.64 -8.18
CA PHE A 15 2.67 -3.56 -7.64
C PHE A 15 2.29 -4.99 -8.00
N THR A 16 3.26 -5.79 -8.43
CA THR A 16 3.07 -7.24 -8.46
C THR A 16 2.90 -7.79 -7.04
N THR A 17 2.35 -8.99 -6.90
CA THR A 17 2.28 -9.68 -5.60
C THR A 17 3.64 -9.74 -4.89
N GLN A 18 4.73 -9.99 -5.64
CA GLN A 18 6.07 -10.06 -5.06
C GLN A 18 6.52 -8.69 -4.54
N GLN A 19 6.34 -7.62 -5.32
CA GLN A 19 6.69 -6.27 -4.91
C GLN A 19 5.86 -5.81 -3.70
N ALA A 20 4.53 -5.98 -3.74
CA ALA A 20 3.64 -5.58 -2.64
C ALA A 20 4.04 -6.26 -1.33
N ARG A 21 4.35 -7.56 -1.38
CA ARG A 21 4.81 -8.32 -0.21
C ARG A 21 6.19 -7.93 0.26
N SER A 22 7.12 -7.64 -0.65
CA SER A 22 8.46 -7.17 -0.31
C SER A 22 8.38 -5.84 0.43
N VAL A 23 7.58 -4.90 -0.09
CA VAL A 23 7.37 -3.58 0.52
C VAL A 23 6.69 -3.70 1.89
N ALA A 24 5.65 -4.54 2.00
CA ALA A 24 4.98 -4.76 3.28
C ALA A 24 5.77 -5.65 4.26
N GLY A 25 6.85 -6.31 3.81
CA GLY A 25 7.61 -7.27 4.61
C GLY A 25 6.78 -8.50 5.02
N VAL A 26 5.92 -9.01 4.12
CA VAL A 26 5.08 -10.20 4.35
C VAL A 26 5.75 -11.46 3.81
N SER A 27 5.98 -12.44 4.68
CA SER A 27 6.64 -13.71 4.34
C SER A 27 5.82 -14.56 3.33
N PRO A 28 6.47 -15.47 2.58
CA PRO A 28 5.78 -16.38 1.66
C PRO A 28 4.75 -17.28 2.30
N GLU A 29 5.03 -17.73 3.51
CA GLU A 29 4.19 -18.62 4.30
C GLU A 29 2.95 -17.88 4.78
N ALA A 30 3.12 -16.67 5.33
CA ALA A 30 2.02 -15.81 5.74
C ALA A 30 1.09 -15.52 4.57
N TRP A 31 1.64 -15.17 3.40
CA TRP A 31 0.86 -14.91 2.20
C TRP A 31 0.06 -16.14 1.72
N ARG A 32 0.67 -17.33 1.73
CA ARG A 32 -0.03 -18.58 1.37
C ARG A 32 -1.17 -18.87 2.34
N HIS A 33 -0.97 -18.64 3.63
CA HIS A 33 -2.00 -18.80 4.65
C HIS A 33 -3.14 -17.79 4.45
N TRP A 34 -2.82 -16.52 4.22
CA TRP A 34 -3.80 -15.45 4.01
C TRP A 34 -4.64 -15.68 2.78
N ARG A 35 -4.03 -16.14 1.67
CA ARG A 35 -4.77 -16.51 0.46
C ARG A 35 -5.83 -17.58 0.72
N LYS A 36 -5.60 -18.53 1.61
CA LYS A 36 -6.63 -19.55 1.90
C LYS A 36 -7.83 -19.00 2.68
N ASN A 37 -7.65 -17.89 3.39
CA ASN A 37 -8.62 -17.39 4.37
C ASN A 37 -9.25 -16.04 4.00
N LEU A 38 -8.69 -15.31 3.03
CA LEU A 38 -9.16 -14.01 2.57
C LEU A 38 -9.69 -14.11 1.15
N SER A 39 -11.00 -13.90 0.99
CA SER A 39 -11.66 -14.02 -0.31
C SER A 39 -11.16 -12.98 -1.30
N TYR A 40 -10.74 -11.80 -0.82
CA TYR A 40 -10.16 -10.75 -1.65
C TYR A 40 -8.90 -11.22 -2.40
N PHE A 41 -8.01 -11.97 -1.74
CA PHE A 41 -6.79 -12.48 -2.38
C PHE A 41 -7.04 -13.68 -3.28
N GLU A 42 -8.05 -14.49 -2.98
CA GLU A 42 -8.47 -15.58 -3.86
C GLU A 42 -9.07 -15.05 -5.16
N ALA A 43 -9.87 -13.99 -5.09
CA ALA A 43 -10.42 -13.33 -6.26
C ALA A 43 -9.31 -12.70 -7.15
N LYS A 44 -8.22 -12.20 -6.55
CA LYS A 44 -7.04 -11.68 -7.28
C LYS A 44 -6.06 -12.78 -7.72
N LYS A 45 -6.56 -13.85 -8.37
CA LYS A 45 -5.73 -14.91 -8.97
C LYS A 45 -5.25 -14.54 -10.38
N GLY A 46 -3.94 -14.61 -10.63
CA GLY A 46 -3.35 -14.54 -11.98
C GLY A 46 -1.97 -13.88 -12.05
N LYS A 47 -1.27 -14.06 -13.19
CA LYS A 47 0.04 -13.40 -13.49
C LYS A 47 -0.03 -11.86 -13.47
N ALA A 48 -1.23 -11.29 -13.54
CA ALA A 48 -1.48 -9.85 -13.58
C ALA A 48 -2.08 -9.29 -12.28
N ALA A 49 -2.01 -10.01 -11.15
CA ALA A 49 -2.45 -9.48 -9.85
C ALA A 49 -1.65 -8.22 -9.51
N LYS A 50 -2.30 -7.08 -9.75
CA LYS A 50 -1.76 -5.73 -9.65
C LYS A 50 -2.35 -5.09 -8.39
N PHE A 51 -1.51 -4.88 -7.39
CA PHE A 51 -1.86 -4.19 -6.17
C PHE A 51 -1.77 -2.69 -6.37
N SER A 52 -2.74 -1.93 -5.87
CA SER A 52 -2.60 -0.48 -5.79
C SER A 52 -1.75 -0.09 -4.59
N MET A 53 -1.29 1.16 -4.55
CA MET A 53 -0.54 1.68 -3.42
C MET A 53 -1.36 1.64 -2.12
N GLY A 54 -2.67 1.95 -2.18
CA GLY A 54 -3.54 1.86 -1.01
C GLY A 54 -3.71 0.43 -0.50
N GLU A 55 -3.72 -0.57 -1.38
CA GLU A 55 -3.71 -1.97 -0.97
C GLU A 55 -2.37 -2.39 -0.33
N VAL A 56 -1.24 -1.79 -0.74
CA VAL A 56 0.04 -2.03 -0.07
C VAL A 56 0.02 -1.46 1.36
N VAL A 57 -0.56 -0.28 1.57
CA VAL A 57 -0.77 0.28 2.92
C VAL A 57 -1.66 -0.63 3.76
N ALA A 58 -2.77 -1.12 3.20
CA ALA A 58 -3.64 -2.09 3.86
C ALA A 58 -2.90 -3.39 4.20
N LEU A 59 -2.00 -3.85 3.32
CA LEU A 59 -1.20 -5.05 3.54
C LEU A 59 -0.24 -4.89 4.73
N CYS A 60 0.41 -3.73 4.87
CA CYS A 60 1.24 -3.42 6.03
C CYS A 60 0.42 -3.43 7.32
N ALA A 61 -0.77 -2.81 7.31
CA ALA A 61 -1.64 -2.79 8.47
C ALA A 61 -2.09 -4.20 8.91
N VAL A 62 -2.50 -5.04 7.96
CA VAL A 62 -2.90 -6.42 8.25
C VAL A 62 -1.73 -7.24 8.79
N LYS A 63 -0.52 -7.05 8.25
CA LYS A 63 0.67 -7.69 8.81
C LYS A 63 0.87 -7.32 10.27
N ASP A 64 0.76 -6.05 10.63
CA ASP A 64 0.95 -5.60 12.00
C ASP A 64 -0.15 -6.14 12.92
N ILE A 65 -1.40 -6.20 12.47
CA ILE A 65 -2.52 -6.82 13.21
C ILE A 65 -2.22 -8.28 13.54
N VAL A 66 -1.76 -9.04 12.55
CA VAL A 66 -1.56 -10.48 12.71
C VAL A 66 -0.27 -10.78 13.48
N GLY A 67 0.78 -10.02 13.20
CA GLY A 67 2.12 -10.22 13.76
C GLY A 67 2.28 -9.66 15.15
N HIS A 68 1.88 -8.41 15.39
CA HIS A 68 2.09 -7.72 16.67
C HIS A 68 0.96 -7.99 17.66
N PHE A 69 -0.30 -8.06 17.22
CA PHE A 69 -1.45 -8.27 18.11
C PHE A 69 -1.85 -9.74 18.24
N GLY A 70 -1.23 -10.65 17.48
CA GLY A 70 -1.51 -12.10 17.54
C GLY A 70 -2.92 -12.48 17.08
N ILE A 71 -3.62 -11.57 16.38
CA ILE A 71 -4.99 -11.79 15.96
C ILE A 71 -5.01 -12.67 14.71
N ARG A 72 -5.81 -13.73 14.75
CA ARG A 72 -5.94 -14.63 13.61
C ARG A 72 -6.65 -13.92 12.46
N VAL A 73 -6.06 -13.98 11.26
CA VAL A 73 -6.67 -13.45 10.02
C VAL A 73 -8.10 -13.95 9.81
N THR A 74 -8.37 -15.20 10.20
CA THR A 74 -9.70 -15.80 10.07
C THR A 74 -10.77 -15.11 10.90
N MET A 75 -10.43 -14.47 12.02
CA MET A 75 -11.41 -13.73 12.84
C MET A 75 -11.81 -12.39 12.23
N LEU A 76 -10.98 -11.84 11.34
CA LEU A 76 -11.17 -10.53 10.73
C LEU A 76 -11.31 -10.60 9.21
N SER A 77 -11.55 -11.78 8.64
CA SER A 77 -11.49 -12.00 7.18
C SER A 77 -12.41 -11.04 6.41
N ALA A 78 -13.66 -10.90 6.84
CA ALA A 78 -14.62 -9.98 6.24
C ALA A 78 -14.17 -8.51 6.34
N SER A 79 -13.66 -8.11 7.50
CA SER A 79 -13.19 -6.74 7.76
C SER A 79 -11.93 -6.41 6.95
N ILE A 80 -11.02 -7.36 6.85
CA ILE A 80 -9.81 -7.25 6.05
C ILE A 80 -10.17 -7.09 4.56
N ASP A 81 -11.09 -7.92 4.04
CA ASP A 81 -11.55 -7.83 2.65
C ASP A 81 -12.18 -6.46 2.37
N GLN A 82 -12.99 -5.92 3.29
CA GLN A 82 -13.58 -4.59 3.15
C GLN A 82 -12.53 -3.46 3.15
N ILE A 83 -11.49 -3.55 3.98
CA ILE A 83 -10.39 -2.59 3.96
C ILE A 83 -9.63 -2.64 2.64
N PHE A 84 -9.34 -3.83 2.12
CA PHE A 84 -8.67 -3.95 0.83
C PHE A 84 -9.50 -3.38 -0.31
N GLN A 85 -10.82 -3.58 -0.28
CA GLN A 85 -11.72 -2.97 -1.26
C GLN A 85 -11.78 -1.43 -1.14
N ALA A 86 -11.88 -0.91 0.08
CA ALA A 86 -11.98 0.52 0.33
C ALA A 86 -10.66 1.26 0.07
N SER A 87 -9.52 0.65 0.35
CA SER A 87 -8.19 1.23 0.12
C SER A 87 -7.73 1.14 -1.34
N ALA A 88 -8.26 0.20 -2.14
CA ALA A 88 -7.88 0.00 -3.54
C ALA A 88 -7.84 1.28 -4.41
N PRO A 89 -8.85 2.16 -4.38
CA PRO A 89 -8.85 3.41 -5.16
C PRO A 89 -8.07 4.57 -4.50
N MET A 90 -7.59 4.43 -3.26
CA MET A 90 -7.02 5.54 -2.51
C MET A 90 -5.53 5.78 -2.83
N SER A 91 -5.13 7.06 -2.82
CA SER A 91 -3.73 7.48 -2.92
C SER A 91 -3.06 7.51 -1.54
N LEU A 92 -1.73 7.54 -1.49
CA LEU A 92 -0.98 7.69 -0.23
C LEU A 92 -1.36 8.97 0.52
N LEU A 93 -1.52 10.08 -0.22
CA LEU A 93 -1.87 11.37 0.37
C LEU A 93 -3.23 11.31 1.07
N LEU A 94 -4.23 10.67 0.45
CA LEU A 94 -5.53 10.50 1.10
C LEU A 94 -5.45 9.57 2.31
N LEU A 95 -4.65 8.51 2.23
CA LEU A 95 -4.49 7.56 3.33
C LEU A 95 -3.72 8.15 4.50
N GLN A 96 -2.86 9.15 4.31
CA GLN A 96 -2.07 9.75 5.39
C GLN A 96 -2.94 10.26 6.55
N ASP A 97 -4.09 10.87 6.23
CA ASP A 97 -5.05 11.40 7.22
C ASP A 97 -6.16 10.40 7.58
N CYS A 98 -6.03 9.15 7.15
CA CYS A 98 -6.99 8.09 7.42
C CYS A 98 -6.49 7.10 8.48
N SER A 99 -7.44 6.36 9.04
CA SER A 99 -7.20 5.20 9.89
C SER A 99 -8.04 4.02 9.39
N PHE A 100 -7.47 2.84 9.50
CA PHE A 100 -8.19 1.60 9.35
C PHE A 100 -8.86 1.23 10.66
N VAL A 101 -10.18 1.05 10.62
CA VAL A 101 -10.98 0.66 11.76
C VAL A 101 -11.53 -0.73 11.49
N LEU A 102 -11.07 -1.70 12.28
CA LEU A 102 -11.49 -3.09 12.18
C LEU A 102 -12.30 -3.50 13.40
N THR A 103 -13.50 -4.00 13.16
CA THR A 103 -14.26 -4.79 14.12
C THR A 103 -14.31 -6.24 13.63
N PRO A 104 -14.79 -7.21 14.43
CA PRO A 104 -15.02 -8.57 13.94
C PRO A 104 -16.00 -8.66 12.76
N ALA A 105 -16.89 -7.66 12.61
CA ALA A 105 -17.96 -7.67 11.62
C ALA A 105 -17.72 -6.75 10.41
N SER A 106 -16.89 -5.70 10.56
CA SER A 106 -16.69 -4.70 9.52
C SER A 106 -15.29 -4.09 9.55
N GLY A 107 -14.77 -3.77 8.36
CA GLY A 107 -13.55 -3.00 8.18
C GLY A 107 -13.85 -1.72 7.41
N ARG A 108 -13.41 -0.59 7.95
CA ARG A 108 -13.68 0.73 7.38
C ARG A 108 -12.39 1.55 7.31
N VAL A 109 -12.35 2.45 6.33
CA VAL A 109 -11.34 3.52 6.26
C VAL A 109 -12.03 4.81 6.64
N LEU A 110 -11.62 5.42 7.73
CA LEU A 110 -12.19 6.66 8.25
C LEU A 110 -11.09 7.71 8.35
N LYS A 111 -11.44 8.98 8.16
CA LYS A 111 -10.52 10.05 8.55
C LYS A 111 -10.39 10.09 10.07
N VAL A 112 -9.26 10.57 10.58
CA VAL A 112 -8.97 10.59 12.02
C VAL A 112 -10.03 11.36 12.81
N ASP A 113 -10.57 12.45 12.25
CA ASP A 113 -11.63 13.28 12.83
C ASP A 113 -13.02 12.62 12.82
N GLN A 114 -13.21 11.55 12.04
CA GLN A 114 -14.48 10.82 11.91
C GLN A 114 -14.54 9.59 12.83
N ILE A 115 -13.51 9.36 13.64
CA ILE A 115 -13.47 8.24 14.58
C ILE A 115 -14.17 8.67 15.87
N THR A 116 -15.47 8.45 15.92
CA THR A 116 -16.32 8.75 17.08
C THR A 116 -17.15 7.54 17.46
N ASP A 117 -17.29 7.28 18.77
CA ASP A 117 -18.21 6.31 19.36
C ASP A 117 -18.27 4.96 18.64
N LEU A 118 -17.16 4.21 18.76
CA LEU A 118 -17.08 2.86 18.23
C LEU A 118 -18.02 1.94 19.03
N PRO A 119 -19.00 1.26 18.39
CA PRO A 119 -20.07 0.57 19.09
C PRO A 119 -19.61 -0.69 19.83
N CYS A 120 -18.42 -1.21 19.50
CA CYS A 120 -17.82 -2.42 20.05
C CYS A 120 -16.30 -2.25 20.11
N SER A 121 -15.61 -3.21 20.75
CA SER A 121 -14.15 -3.32 20.69
C SER A 121 -13.68 -3.32 19.23
N ALA A 122 -12.92 -2.30 18.86
CA ALA A 122 -12.38 -2.13 17.51
C ALA A 122 -10.88 -1.88 17.56
N ILE A 123 -10.19 -2.32 16.52
CA ILE A 123 -8.77 -2.06 16.29
C ILE A 123 -8.69 -0.86 15.36
N VAL A 124 -8.05 0.21 15.83
CA VAL A 124 -7.83 1.43 15.04
C VAL A 124 -6.35 1.55 14.75
N ILE A 125 -5.99 1.63 13.47
CA ILE A 125 -4.60 1.78 13.05
C ILE A 125 -4.48 2.98 12.13
N ARG A 126 -3.63 3.94 12.52
CA ARG A 126 -3.35 5.12 11.73
C ARG A 126 -2.52 4.74 10.50
N CYS A 127 -3.00 5.12 9.33
CA CYS A 127 -2.33 4.79 8.07
C CYS A 127 -1.03 5.58 7.88
N GLU A 128 -0.87 6.74 8.54
CA GLU A 128 0.32 7.60 8.48
C GLU A 128 1.62 6.81 8.67
N HIS A 129 1.67 5.89 9.64
CA HIS A 129 2.86 5.11 9.95
C HIS A 129 3.31 4.22 8.79
N PHE A 130 2.36 3.66 8.04
CA PHE A 130 2.66 2.81 6.89
C PHE A 130 3.00 3.62 5.65
N VAL A 131 2.34 4.78 5.47
CA VAL A 131 2.67 5.72 4.40
C VAL A 131 4.12 6.16 4.54
N ASP A 132 4.53 6.58 5.74
CA ASP A 132 5.91 7.00 6.01
C ASP A 132 6.91 5.87 5.79
N GLN A 133 6.59 4.64 6.24
CA GLN A 133 7.45 3.47 6.02
C GLN A 133 7.61 3.16 4.53
N ILE A 134 6.54 3.18 3.75
CA ILE A 134 6.57 2.90 2.31
C ILE A 134 7.35 3.99 1.57
N LEU A 135 7.16 5.27 1.92
CA LEU A 135 7.91 6.37 1.32
C LEU A 135 9.40 6.22 1.64
N LYS A 136 9.77 5.99 2.90
CA LYS A 136 11.17 5.74 3.30
C LYS A 136 11.78 4.57 2.55
N ALA A 137 11.10 3.42 2.48
CA ALA A 137 11.58 2.27 1.74
C ALA A 137 11.71 2.52 0.23
N THR A 138 10.85 3.37 -0.34
CA THR A 138 10.92 3.72 -1.77
C THR A 138 12.08 4.66 -2.08
N PHE A 139 12.34 5.65 -1.20
CA PHE A 139 13.42 6.63 -1.38
C PHE A 139 14.79 6.14 -0.90
N GLN A 140 14.86 5.25 0.09
CA GLN A 140 16.14 4.66 0.52
C GLN A 140 16.69 3.68 -0.51
N ASN A 141 15.83 3.01 -1.27
CA ASN A 141 16.23 2.14 -2.38
C ASN A 141 16.67 2.93 -3.64
N SER A 142 16.54 4.26 -3.68
CA SER A 142 17.09 5.06 -4.79
C SER A 142 18.57 5.42 -4.61
N ASP A 143 19.13 5.27 -3.40
CA ASP A 143 20.53 5.59 -3.12
C ASP A 143 21.51 4.47 -3.55
N GLU A 144 21.00 3.29 -3.91
CA GLU A 144 21.79 2.18 -4.50
C GLU A 144 21.58 2.00 -6.00
N VAL A 145 21.08 3.01 -6.71
CA VAL A 145 21.35 3.07 -8.15
C VAL A 145 22.84 3.42 -8.27
N HIS A 146 23.68 2.39 -8.40
CA HIS A 146 24.96 2.52 -9.08
C HIS A 146 24.70 3.40 -10.30
N GLN A 147 25.19 4.64 -10.28
CA GLN A 147 25.26 5.47 -11.48
C GLN A 147 25.93 4.59 -12.52
N LYS A 148 25.14 4.00 -13.42
CA LYS A 148 25.68 3.43 -14.65
C LYS A 148 26.42 4.59 -15.26
N ASN A 149 27.75 4.47 -15.33
CA ASN A 149 28.64 5.43 -15.96
C ASN A 149 27.91 6.00 -17.19
N LEU A 150 27.49 7.25 -17.08
CA LEU A 150 26.93 7.96 -18.22
C LEU A 150 28.02 7.91 -19.30
N PRO A 151 27.70 7.51 -20.54
CA PRO A 151 28.70 7.40 -21.62
C PRO A 151 29.14 8.78 -22.14
N PHE A 152 28.97 9.84 -21.33
CA PHE A 152 29.35 11.19 -21.69
C PHE A 152 30.67 11.50 -21.00
N PRO A 153 31.79 11.54 -21.73
CA PRO A 153 33.02 12.06 -21.18
C PRO A 153 32.79 13.53 -20.80
N PRO A 154 33.15 13.97 -19.58
CA PRO A 154 33.10 15.38 -19.23
C PRO A 154 34.05 16.15 -20.17
N THR A 155 33.46 16.90 -21.11
CA THR A 155 34.23 17.81 -21.95
C THR A 155 34.50 19.06 -21.12
N ALA A 156 35.73 19.22 -20.66
CA ALA A 156 36.15 20.42 -19.95
C ALA A 156 35.99 21.63 -20.87
N ILE A 157 35.06 22.53 -20.55
CA ILE A 157 34.92 23.81 -21.25
C ILE A 157 36.07 24.69 -20.75
N MET A 158 37.11 24.82 -21.57
CA MET A 158 38.22 25.74 -21.31
C MET A 158 37.66 27.17 -21.36
N ARG A 159 37.56 27.84 -20.20
CA ARG A 159 37.24 29.26 -20.15
C ARG A 159 38.43 30.01 -20.75
N GLY A 160 38.23 30.60 -21.93
CA GLY A 160 39.18 31.51 -22.53
C GLY A 160 39.44 32.69 -21.58
N SER A 161 40.70 32.89 -21.26
CA SER A 161 41.23 34.09 -20.62
C SER A 161 41.15 35.26 -21.60
N SER A 162 40.61 36.38 -21.14
CA SER A 162 40.84 37.72 -21.71
C SER A 162 41.40 38.60 -20.62
#